data_AF-R5KUS1-F1
#
_entry.id   AF-R5KUS1-F1
#
_cell.length_a   1.000
_cell.length_b   1.000
_cell.length_c   1.000
_cell.angle_alpha   90.00
_cell.angle_beta   90.00
_cell.angle_gamma   90.00
#
_symmetry.space_group_name_H-M   'P 1'
#
loop_
_entity.id
_entity.type
_entity.pdbx_description
1 polymer ?
#
loop_
_entity_poly.entity_id
_entity_poly.type
_entity_poly.pdbx_seq_one_letter_code
_entity_poly.pdbx_strand_id
1 'polypeptide(L)'
;MSWLGLQADATHQARVAQLGVKTHALDDNGYYYGADMLLAGTDGSSYASINAALVTLVGPSGCGNIANEVASQKIGQAYRVATGAPSLDPNEPDAIDYIESPYSKRSYIDYRDNIYSIKNSLYGNIDQAQPADKSVMTFLRRNGYSGVDDLQNALDDAIAKLTTCVNSGIAFVDDPGAQQAGDAMQAVDALNTQLEAASQWISSAH
;
A
#
# COMPACT_ATOMS: atom_id res chain seq x y z
N MET A 1 25.95 -1.79 -3.60
CA MET A 1 24.66 -1.09 -3.59
C MET A 1 23.59 -2.03 -3.08
N SER A 2 23.78 -2.53 -1.86
CA SER A 2 22.65 -2.94 -1.03
C SER A 2 21.82 -1.70 -0.68
N TRP A 3 20.95 -1.82 0.33
CA TRP A 3 20.14 -0.77 0.96
C TRP A 3 20.75 0.66 1.04
N LEU A 4 22.08 0.81 1.03
CA LEU A 4 22.78 2.11 1.07
C LEU A 4 23.01 2.80 -0.29
N GLY A 5 22.77 2.13 -1.43
CA GLY A 5 22.92 2.76 -2.75
C GLY A 5 24.31 3.41 -2.98
N LEU A 6 24.31 4.66 -3.48
CA LEU A 6 25.52 5.51 -3.66
C LEU A 6 26.09 6.05 -2.34
N GLN A 7 25.37 5.91 -1.24
CA GLN A 7 25.82 6.35 0.10
C GLN A 7 26.66 5.29 0.81
N ALA A 8 26.83 4.10 0.21
CA ALA A 8 27.70 3.06 0.74
C ALA A 8 29.17 3.51 0.71
N ASP A 9 29.99 3.00 1.64
CA ASP A 9 31.43 3.27 1.61
C ASP A 9 32.10 2.72 0.34
N ALA A 10 33.24 3.30 -0.03
CA ALA A 10 33.95 2.97 -1.27
C ALA A 10 34.38 1.50 -1.36
N THR A 11 34.67 0.85 -0.22
CA THR A 11 35.07 -0.57 -0.18
C THR A 11 33.89 -1.47 -0.49
N HIS A 12 32.70 -1.18 0.05
CA HIS A 12 31.46 -1.87 -0.29
C HIS A 12 31.09 -1.68 -1.78
N GLN A 13 31.20 -0.47 -2.32
CA GLN A 13 30.95 -0.19 -3.74
C GLN A 13 31.89 -0.99 -4.65
N ALA A 14 33.19 -1.01 -4.35
CA ALA A 14 34.18 -1.75 -5.12
C ALA A 14 33.96 -3.27 -5.07
N ARG A 15 33.60 -3.82 -3.90
CA ARG A 15 33.29 -5.25 -3.76
C ARG A 15 32.07 -5.65 -4.58
N VAL A 16 31.02 -4.83 -4.58
CA VAL A 16 29.81 -5.07 -5.37
C VAL A 16 30.12 -5.04 -6.87
N ALA A 17 30.92 -4.07 -7.33
CA ALA A 17 31.34 -3.97 -8.72
C ALA A 17 32.18 -5.19 -9.14
N GLN A 18 33.12 -5.64 -8.30
CA GLN A 18 33.92 -6.85 -8.53
C GLN A 18 33.06 -8.11 -8.69
N LEU A 19 31.99 -8.22 -7.90
CA LEU A 19 31.10 -9.37 -7.94
C LEU A 19 30.16 -9.37 -9.15
N GLY A 20 30.13 -8.29 -9.94
CA GLY A 20 29.21 -8.16 -11.08
C GLY A 20 27.73 -8.22 -10.69
N VAL A 21 27.43 -8.04 -9.39
CA VAL A 21 26.06 -8.10 -8.88
C VAL A 21 25.33 -6.87 -9.37
N LYS A 22 24.35 -7.07 -10.25
CA LYS A 22 23.33 -6.05 -10.50
C LYS A 22 22.65 -5.76 -9.17
N THR A 23 22.84 -4.55 -8.68
CA THR A 23 22.32 -4.14 -7.38
C THR A 23 20.98 -3.43 -7.46
N HIS A 24 20.46 -3.37 -8.67
CA HIS A 24 19.18 -2.81 -9.02
C HIS A 24 18.69 -3.58 -10.24
N ALA A 25 17.40 -3.92 -10.23
CA ALA A 25 16.73 -4.26 -11.47
C ALA A 25 16.66 -2.99 -12.31
N LEU A 26 17.02 -3.11 -13.59
CA LEU A 26 16.75 -2.09 -14.58
C LEU A 26 15.43 -2.45 -15.25
N ASP A 27 14.63 -1.45 -15.58
CA ASP A 27 13.53 -1.60 -16.51
C ASP A 27 14.05 -1.80 -17.94
N ASP A 28 13.11 -1.97 -18.89
CA ASP A 28 13.42 -2.17 -20.31
C ASP A 28 14.10 -0.95 -20.96
N ASN A 29 14.02 0.22 -20.31
CA ASN A 29 14.64 1.47 -20.75
C ASN A 29 16.03 1.71 -20.12
N GLY A 30 16.49 0.80 -19.26
CA GLY A 30 17.79 0.90 -18.60
C GLY A 30 17.83 1.81 -17.38
N TYR A 31 16.68 2.21 -16.84
CA TYR A 31 16.58 2.97 -15.58
C TYR A 31 16.26 2.04 -14.41
N TYR A 32 16.66 2.43 -13.21
CA TYR A 32 16.10 1.82 -12.00
C TYR A 32 14.74 2.47 -11.70
N TYR A 33 13.83 1.71 -11.10
CA TYR A 33 12.42 2.09 -10.92
C TYR A 33 12.18 3.53 -10.42
N GLY A 34 12.94 3.97 -9.41
CA GLY A 34 12.81 5.32 -8.88
C GLY A 34 13.29 6.42 -9.83
N ALA A 35 14.34 6.18 -10.64
CA ALA A 35 14.79 7.13 -11.65
C ALA A 35 13.78 7.23 -12.79
N ASP A 36 13.23 6.09 -13.21
CA ASP A 36 12.20 6.04 -14.25
C ASP A 36 10.97 6.87 -13.85
N MET A 37 10.46 6.69 -12.62
CA MET A 37 9.37 7.52 -12.07
C MET A 37 9.69 9.02 -12.03
N LEU A 38 10.93 9.40 -11.72
CA LEU A 38 11.35 10.82 -11.69
C LEU A 38 11.41 11.44 -13.09
N LEU A 39 11.53 10.62 -14.12
CA LEU A 39 11.55 11.02 -15.52
C LEU A 39 10.16 10.98 -16.18
N ALA A 40 9.09 10.73 -15.40
CA ALA A 40 7.72 10.67 -15.91
C ALA A 40 7.36 11.86 -16.81
N GLY A 41 6.88 11.58 -18.02
CA GLY A 41 6.56 12.61 -19.03
C GLY A 41 7.76 13.09 -19.86
N THR A 42 8.94 12.48 -19.73
CA THR A 42 10.11 12.73 -20.58
C THR A 42 10.46 11.52 -21.44
N ASP A 43 11.17 11.73 -22.55
CA ASP A 43 11.60 10.65 -23.45
C ASP A 43 12.49 9.64 -22.71
N GLY A 44 12.12 8.36 -22.80
CA GLY A 44 12.82 7.24 -22.16
C GLY A 44 12.20 6.77 -20.85
N SER A 45 11.25 7.51 -20.27
CA SER A 45 10.48 7.02 -19.12
C SER A 45 9.42 5.99 -19.52
N SER A 46 9.19 4.95 -18.70
CA SER A 46 8.05 4.04 -18.88
C SER A 46 6.71 4.70 -18.52
N TYR A 47 6.75 5.76 -17.70
CA TYR A 47 5.60 6.58 -17.36
C TYR A 47 5.42 7.70 -18.40
N ALA A 48 4.34 7.62 -19.16
CA ALA A 48 4.02 8.59 -20.22
C ALA A 48 3.77 10.03 -19.70
N SER A 49 3.43 10.19 -18.42
CA SER A 49 3.21 11.49 -17.78
C SER A 49 3.34 11.40 -16.26
N ILE A 50 3.43 12.54 -15.59
CA ILE A 50 3.36 12.61 -14.12
C ILE A 50 2.04 12.04 -13.61
N ASN A 51 0.92 12.28 -14.31
CA ASN A 51 -0.37 11.70 -13.95
C ASN A 51 -0.35 10.17 -14.04
N ALA A 52 0.32 9.60 -15.05
CA ALA A 52 0.49 8.14 -15.15
C ALA A 52 1.29 7.57 -13.97
N ALA A 53 2.37 8.24 -13.55
CA ALA A 53 3.12 7.85 -12.36
C ALA A 53 2.29 7.95 -11.06
N LEU A 54 1.49 9.01 -10.92
CA LEU A 54 0.57 9.17 -9.78
C LEU A 54 -0.52 8.10 -9.76
N VAL A 55 -1.08 7.72 -10.92
CA VAL A 55 -2.04 6.61 -11.05
C VAL A 55 -1.41 5.29 -10.63
N THR A 56 -0.17 5.01 -11.03
CA THR A 56 0.53 3.80 -10.57
C THR A 56 0.75 3.80 -9.06
N LEU A 57 1.07 4.95 -8.46
CA LEU A 57 1.28 5.07 -7.02
C LEU A 57 -0.02 4.89 -6.22
N VAL A 58 -1.09 5.58 -6.62
CA VAL A 58 -2.35 5.66 -5.85
C VAL A 58 -3.28 4.51 -6.16
N GLY A 59 -3.34 4.10 -7.42
CA GLY A 59 -4.34 3.18 -7.94
C GLY A 59 -4.07 1.70 -7.67
N PRO A 60 -4.70 0.81 -8.46
CA PRO A 60 -4.71 -0.63 -8.23
C PRO A 60 -3.35 -1.34 -8.29
N SER A 61 -2.30 -0.69 -8.82
CA SER A 61 -0.94 -1.25 -8.85
C SER A 61 -0.09 -0.85 -7.64
N GLY A 62 -0.55 0.13 -6.85
CA GLY A 62 0.21 0.72 -5.74
C GLY A 62 -0.59 0.64 -4.44
N CYS A 63 -1.01 1.78 -3.91
CA CYS A 63 -1.74 1.86 -2.64
C CYS A 63 -3.05 1.03 -2.67
N GLY A 64 -3.78 1.06 -3.79
CA GLY A 64 -5.00 0.26 -3.95
C GLY A 64 -4.74 -1.24 -3.86
N ASN A 65 -3.62 -1.72 -4.42
CA ASN A 65 -3.27 -3.15 -4.36
C ASN A 65 -3.18 -3.64 -2.91
N ILE A 66 -2.41 -2.94 -2.08
CA ILE A 66 -2.18 -3.39 -0.71
C ILE A 66 -3.41 -3.15 0.19
N ALA A 67 -4.22 -2.12 -0.07
CA ALA A 67 -5.51 -1.96 0.60
C ALA A 67 -6.43 -3.15 0.28
N ASN A 68 -6.60 -3.47 -1.00
CA ASN A 68 -7.38 -4.61 -1.44
C ASN A 68 -6.83 -5.94 -0.90
N GLU A 69 -5.52 -6.15 -0.90
CA GLU A 69 -4.89 -7.36 -0.35
C GLU A 69 -5.19 -7.51 1.15
N VAL A 70 -5.03 -6.45 1.94
CA VAL A 70 -5.34 -6.47 3.38
C VAL A 70 -6.81 -6.80 3.62
N ALA A 71 -7.73 -6.13 2.91
CA ALA A 71 -9.17 -6.34 3.07
C ALA A 71 -9.64 -7.72 2.56
N SER A 72 -9.36 -8.04 1.31
CA SER A 72 -9.94 -9.21 0.65
C SER A 72 -9.22 -10.52 0.98
N GLN A 73 -7.89 -10.47 1.13
CA GLN A 73 -7.04 -11.65 1.31
C GLN A 73 -6.64 -11.83 2.78
N LYS A 74 -5.86 -10.89 3.33
CA LYS A 74 -5.20 -11.07 4.65
C LYS A 74 -6.15 -11.16 5.83
N ILE A 75 -7.19 -10.32 5.84
CA ILE A 75 -8.27 -10.38 6.82
C ILE A 75 -9.45 -11.17 6.23
N GLY A 76 -9.82 -10.85 5.00
CA GLY A 76 -11.08 -11.28 4.41
C GLY A 76 -11.26 -12.79 4.31
N GLN A 77 -10.25 -13.54 3.89
CA GLN A 77 -10.40 -14.99 3.75
C GLN A 77 -10.71 -15.66 5.09
N ALA A 78 -9.85 -15.46 6.09
CA ALA A 78 -10.02 -16.10 7.39
C ALA A 78 -11.30 -15.60 8.10
N TYR A 79 -11.62 -14.30 8.01
CA TYR A 79 -12.86 -13.76 8.58
C TYR A 79 -14.11 -14.40 7.95
N ARG A 80 -14.16 -14.49 6.62
CA ARG A 80 -15.29 -15.07 5.90
C ARG A 80 -15.47 -16.55 6.20
N VAL A 81 -14.39 -17.34 6.27
CA VAL A 81 -14.49 -18.74 6.71
C VAL A 81 -14.98 -18.82 8.15
N ALA A 82 -14.41 -18.03 9.07
CA ALA A 82 -14.77 -18.04 10.49
C ALA A 82 -16.23 -17.67 10.76
N THR A 83 -16.81 -16.81 9.92
CA THR A 83 -18.20 -16.34 10.02
C THR A 83 -19.18 -17.14 9.15
N GLY A 84 -18.70 -18.19 8.47
CA GLY A 84 -19.55 -19.08 7.67
C GLY A 84 -19.99 -18.51 6.32
N ALA A 85 -19.25 -17.52 5.79
CA ALA A 85 -19.52 -16.88 4.50
C ALA A 85 -18.31 -16.91 3.54
N PRO A 86 -17.64 -18.07 3.32
CA PRO A 86 -16.47 -18.16 2.44
C PRO A 86 -16.80 -17.80 0.99
N SER A 87 -15.76 -17.42 0.23
CA SER A 87 -15.80 -17.25 -1.22
C SER A 87 -16.44 -18.48 -1.89
N LEU A 88 -17.31 -18.21 -2.85
CA LEU A 88 -17.94 -19.24 -3.69
C LEU A 88 -17.15 -19.51 -4.98
N ASP A 89 -16.06 -18.77 -5.22
CA ASP A 89 -15.18 -19.02 -6.37
C ASP A 89 -14.32 -20.26 -6.11
N PRO A 90 -14.52 -21.37 -6.85
CA PRO A 90 -13.74 -22.58 -6.65
C PRO A 90 -12.26 -22.43 -7.07
N ASN A 91 -11.89 -21.38 -7.81
CA ASN A 91 -10.51 -21.13 -8.22
C ASN A 91 -9.73 -20.31 -7.19
N GLU A 92 -10.43 -19.55 -6.35
CA GLU A 92 -9.87 -18.70 -5.29
C GLU A 92 -10.61 -18.97 -3.98
N PRO A 93 -10.49 -20.20 -3.42
CA PRO A 93 -11.19 -20.56 -2.18
C PRO A 93 -10.59 -19.80 -0.99
N ASP A 94 -11.46 -19.29 -0.11
CA ASP A 94 -11.00 -18.72 1.14
C ASP A 94 -10.41 -19.80 2.06
N ALA A 95 -9.31 -19.46 2.74
CA ALA A 95 -8.64 -20.34 3.70
C ALA A 95 -8.59 -19.71 5.09
N ILE A 96 -8.97 -20.50 6.12
CA ILE A 96 -8.91 -20.07 7.53
C ILE A 96 -7.47 -20.01 8.07
N ASP A 97 -6.57 -20.80 7.51
CA ASP A 97 -5.19 -20.99 7.95
C ASP A 97 -4.17 -20.14 7.16
N TYR A 98 -4.62 -19.42 6.12
CA TYR A 98 -3.80 -18.49 5.34
C TYR A 98 -3.72 -17.11 6.01
N ILE A 99 -3.28 -17.10 7.28
CA ILE A 99 -3.07 -15.88 8.07
C ILE A 99 -1.58 -15.54 8.07
N GLU A 100 -1.22 -14.31 7.70
CA GLU A 100 0.17 -13.83 7.76
C GLU A 100 0.60 -13.56 9.21
N SER A 101 1.85 -13.89 9.56
CA SER A 101 2.40 -13.76 10.92
C SER A 101 1.57 -14.39 12.06
N PRO A 102 1.05 -15.63 11.90
CA PRO A 102 0.16 -16.23 12.89
C PRO A 102 0.94 -16.67 14.14
N TYR A 103 2.14 -17.23 13.95
CA TYR A 103 2.96 -17.78 15.05
C TYR A 103 3.57 -16.70 15.94
N SER A 104 3.85 -15.52 15.39
CA SER A 104 4.33 -14.37 16.16
C SER A 104 3.18 -13.56 16.77
N LYS A 105 1.92 -13.87 16.41
CA LYS A 105 0.70 -13.17 16.82
C LYS A 105 0.73 -11.68 16.45
N ARG A 106 1.28 -11.35 15.28
CA ARG A 106 1.48 -9.97 14.81
C ARG A 106 0.65 -9.55 13.61
N SER A 107 -0.23 -10.40 13.09
CA SER A 107 -1.03 -10.13 11.89
C SER A 107 -1.64 -8.72 11.85
N TYR A 108 -2.36 -8.30 12.90
CA TYR A 108 -2.95 -6.95 12.94
C TYR A 108 -1.92 -5.81 12.92
N ILE A 109 -0.72 -6.02 13.47
CA ILE A 109 0.35 -5.03 13.40
C ILE A 109 0.81 -4.93 11.95
N ASP A 110 1.06 -6.06 11.29
CA ASP A 110 1.52 -6.09 9.91
C ASP A 110 0.49 -5.46 8.96
N TYR A 111 -0.79 -5.76 9.16
CA TYR A 111 -1.89 -5.20 8.36
C TYR A 111 -2.01 -3.68 8.56
N ARG A 112 -1.89 -3.20 9.80
CA ARG A 112 -1.87 -1.77 10.11
C ARG A 112 -0.67 -1.08 9.47
N ASP A 113 0.49 -1.70 9.52
CA ASP A 113 1.72 -1.14 8.97
C ASP A 113 1.66 -1.09 7.42
N ASN A 114 0.92 -2.00 6.78
CA ASN A 114 0.56 -1.87 5.37
C ASN A 114 -0.27 -0.60 5.10
N ILE A 115 -1.24 -0.26 5.96
CA ILE A 115 -2.02 0.99 5.81
C ILE A 115 -1.18 2.23 6.14
N TYR A 116 -0.22 2.15 7.08
CA TYR A 116 0.74 3.23 7.29
C TYR A 116 1.65 3.46 6.06
N SER A 117 1.98 2.41 5.31
CA SER A 117 2.68 2.55 4.03
C SER A 117 1.87 3.37 3.02
N ILE A 118 0.55 3.15 2.94
CA ILE A 118 -0.36 3.98 2.13
C ILE A 118 -0.33 5.43 2.63
N LYS A 119 -0.48 5.66 3.94
CA LYS A 119 -0.43 7.01 4.51
C LYS A 119 0.85 7.74 4.12
N ASN A 120 2.01 7.11 4.31
CA ASN A 120 3.30 7.69 4.00
C ASN A 120 3.43 8.03 2.51
N SER A 121 2.94 7.14 1.64
CA SER A 121 2.90 7.36 0.19
C SER A 121 2.03 8.54 -0.20
N LEU A 122 0.83 8.66 0.39
CA LEU A 122 -0.10 9.77 0.13
C LEU A 122 0.41 11.10 0.70
N TYR A 123 1.11 11.06 1.84
CA TYR A 123 1.58 12.24 2.56
C TYR A 123 2.94 12.73 2.07
N GLY A 124 3.68 11.91 1.30
CA GLY A 124 5.02 12.25 0.83
C GLY A 124 6.02 12.42 1.97
N ASN A 125 5.81 11.75 3.09
CA ASN A 125 6.67 11.78 4.27
C ASN A 125 6.49 10.51 5.10
N ILE A 126 7.29 10.35 6.16
CA ILE A 126 7.22 9.21 7.07
C ILE A 126 6.79 9.70 8.46
N ASP A 127 5.77 9.05 9.02
CA ASP A 127 5.31 9.21 10.41
C ASP A 127 4.92 10.65 10.79
N GLN A 128 4.52 11.48 9.82
CA GLN A 128 4.00 12.82 10.11
C GLN A 128 2.48 12.83 10.23
N ALA A 129 1.99 13.75 11.05
CA ALA A 129 0.56 13.99 11.21
C ALA A 129 -0.07 14.70 10.00
N GLN A 130 0.71 15.39 9.18
CA GLN A 130 0.23 16.22 8.08
C GLN A 130 0.94 15.88 6.77
N PRO A 131 0.26 15.98 5.62
CA PRO A 131 0.89 15.84 4.31
C PRO A 131 1.96 16.90 4.07
N ALA A 132 3.03 16.53 3.35
CA ALA A 132 4.01 17.49 2.87
C ALA A 132 3.44 18.39 1.76
N ASP A 133 4.08 19.54 1.52
CA ASP A 133 3.70 20.46 0.44
C ASP A 133 3.74 19.81 -0.96
N LYS A 134 4.64 18.85 -1.16
CA LYS A 134 4.79 18.06 -2.38
C LYS A 134 4.35 16.62 -2.11
N SER A 135 3.04 16.42 -2.03
CA SER A 135 2.42 15.11 -1.74
C SER A 135 1.17 14.90 -2.58
N VAL A 136 0.69 13.66 -2.65
CA VAL A 136 -0.56 13.31 -3.33
C VAL A 136 -1.74 14.05 -2.69
N MET A 137 -1.83 14.05 -1.35
CA MET A 137 -2.94 14.73 -0.66
C MET A 137 -2.95 16.23 -0.91
N THR A 138 -1.77 16.88 -0.94
CA THR A 138 -1.67 18.31 -1.27
C THR A 138 -1.99 18.56 -2.74
N PHE A 139 -1.57 17.69 -3.66
CA PHE A 139 -1.91 17.76 -5.08
C PHE A 139 -3.43 17.68 -5.31
N LEU A 140 -4.09 16.65 -4.75
CA LEU A 140 -5.54 16.44 -4.88
C LEU A 140 -6.31 17.67 -4.38
N ARG A 141 -5.95 18.17 -3.19
CA ARG A 141 -6.61 19.34 -2.58
C ARG A 141 -6.40 20.61 -3.39
N ARG A 142 -5.18 20.89 -3.86
CA ARG A 142 -4.87 22.10 -4.65
C ARG A 142 -5.56 22.12 -6.01
N ASN A 143 -5.82 20.95 -6.59
CA ASN A 143 -6.46 20.83 -7.90
C ASN A 143 -7.97 20.55 -7.79
N GLY A 144 -8.57 20.68 -6.61
CA GLY A 144 -10.02 20.68 -6.43
C GLY A 144 -10.69 19.31 -6.51
N TYR A 145 -9.97 18.22 -6.20
CA TYR A 145 -10.60 16.91 -6.07
C TYR A 145 -11.57 16.90 -4.88
N SER A 146 -12.87 16.75 -5.16
CA SER A 146 -13.92 16.81 -4.12
C SER A 146 -13.88 15.64 -3.14
N GLY A 147 -13.31 14.50 -3.52
CA GLY A 147 -13.21 13.31 -2.66
C GLY A 147 -11.98 13.29 -1.74
N VAL A 148 -11.19 14.36 -1.68
CA VAL A 148 -9.94 14.36 -0.90
C VAL A 148 -10.18 14.18 0.61
N ASP A 149 -11.29 14.70 1.13
CA ASP A 149 -11.64 14.56 2.54
C ASP A 149 -12.25 13.17 2.82
N ASP A 150 -12.98 12.58 1.87
CA ASP A 150 -13.46 11.19 1.98
C ASP A 150 -12.30 10.20 1.99
N LEU A 151 -11.29 10.41 1.12
CA LEU A 151 -10.05 9.63 1.13
C LEU A 151 -9.30 9.76 2.46
N GLN A 152 -9.20 10.98 3.01
CA GLN A 152 -8.56 11.21 4.31
C GLN A 152 -9.31 10.48 5.43
N ASN A 153 -10.65 10.60 5.45
CA ASN A 153 -11.49 9.96 6.46
C ASN A 153 -11.41 8.43 6.39
N ALA A 154 -11.42 7.85 5.19
CA ALA A 154 -11.28 6.41 5.01
C ALA A 154 -9.91 5.89 5.45
N LEU A 155 -8.84 6.66 5.18
CA LEU A 155 -7.49 6.34 5.65
C LEU A 155 -7.42 6.34 7.18
N ASP A 156 -7.96 7.39 7.82
CA ASP A 156 -7.96 7.52 9.27
C ASP A 156 -8.81 6.44 9.94
N ASP A 157 -9.98 6.10 9.38
CA ASP A 157 -10.84 5.04 9.91
C ASP A 157 -10.17 3.65 9.78
N ALA A 158 -9.57 3.33 8.63
CA ALA A 158 -8.83 2.07 8.45
C ALA A 158 -7.70 1.92 9.49
N ILE A 159 -6.91 2.98 9.71
CA ILE A 159 -5.86 2.99 10.74
C ILE A 159 -6.46 2.83 12.14
N ALA A 160 -7.56 3.52 12.45
CA ALA A 160 -8.21 3.45 13.75
C ALA A 160 -8.79 2.06 14.05
N LYS A 161 -9.44 1.41 13.07
CA LYS A 161 -9.98 0.06 13.21
C LYS A 161 -8.88 -0.98 13.40
N LEU A 162 -7.83 -0.93 12.59
CA LEU A 162 -6.68 -1.83 12.77
C LEU A 162 -5.94 -1.57 14.09
N THR A 163 -5.86 -0.32 14.54
CA THR A 163 -5.32 0.01 15.87
C THR A 163 -6.19 -0.57 16.99
N THR A 164 -7.51 -0.59 16.83
CA THR A 164 -8.44 -1.25 17.76
C THR A 164 -8.16 -2.75 17.82
N CYS A 165 -7.99 -3.41 16.66
CA CYS A 165 -7.61 -4.81 16.60
C CYS A 165 -6.29 -5.10 17.33
N VAL A 166 -5.24 -4.30 17.09
CA VAL A 166 -3.95 -4.43 17.78
C VAL A 166 -4.10 -4.27 19.29
N ASN A 167 -4.90 -3.31 19.74
CA ASN A 167 -5.08 -3.01 21.16
C ASN A 167 -6.05 -3.96 21.88
N SER A 168 -6.75 -4.83 21.16
CA SER A 168 -7.71 -5.77 21.74
C SER A 168 -7.06 -6.84 22.63
N GLY A 169 -5.76 -7.09 22.43
CA GLY A 169 -5.03 -8.16 23.12
C GLY A 169 -5.32 -9.57 22.60
N ILE A 170 -6.19 -9.70 21.59
CA ILE A 170 -6.50 -10.97 20.92
C ILE A 170 -5.80 -10.99 19.57
N ALA A 171 -5.00 -12.03 19.31
CA ALA A 171 -4.37 -12.17 18.00
C ALA A 171 -5.41 -12.59 16.95
N PHE A 172 -5.26 -12.12 15.71
CA PHE A 172 -6.20 -12.46 14.64
C PHE A 172 -6.34 -13.98 14.45
N VAL A 173 -5.23 -14.73 14.55
CA VAL A 173 -5.25 -16.20 14.45
C VAL A 173 -6.04 -16.88 15.58
N ASP A 174 -6.17 -16.24 16.75
CA ASP A 174 -6.88 -16.81 17.90
C ASP A 174 -8.41 -16.62 17.77
N ASP A 175 -8.86 -15.55 17.09
CA ASP A 175 -10.28 -15.27 16.84
C ASP A 175 -10.48 -14.51 15.50
N PRO A 176 -10.37 -15.20 14.36
CA PRO A 176 -10.50 -14.56 13.06
C PRO A 176 -11.92 -14.07 12.74
N GLY A 177 -12.92 -14.55 13.48
CA GLY A 177 -14.33 -14.14 13.31
C GLY A 177 -14.75 -12.95 14.19
N ALA A 178 -13.83 -12.37 14.95
CA ALA A 178 -14.14 -11.25 15.83
C ALA A 178 -14.74 -10.06 15.06
N GLN A 179 -15.75 -9.40 15.63
CA GLN A 179 -16.41 -8.24 15.01
C GLN A 179 -15.41 -7.15 14.59
N GLN A 180 -14.40 -6.89 15.42
CA GLN A 180 -13.35 -5.91 15.11
C GLN A 180 -12.55 -6.26 13.84
N ALA A 181 -12.38 -7.54 13.51
CA ALA A 181 -11.74 -7.98 12.29
C ALA A 181 -12.60 -7.61 11.07
N GLY A 182 -13.91 -7.85 11.16
CA GLY A 182 -14.89 -7.46 10.13
C GLY A 182 -14.96 -5.94 9.94
N ASP A 183 -15.00 -5.17 11.03
CA ASP A 183 -14.97 -3.71 10.99
C ASP A 183 -13.70 -3.18 10.30
N ALA A 184 -12.52 -3.73 10.64
CA ALA A 184 -11.26 -3.34 10.03
C ALA A 184 -11.19 -3.71 8.55
N MET A 185 -11.67 -4.91 8.19
CA MET A 185 -11.79 -5.35 6.79
C MET A 185 -12.62 -4.35 5.97
N GLN A 186 -13.80 -3.98 6.47
CA GLN A 186 -14.70 -3.04 5.78
C GLN A 186 -14.10 -1.63 5.67
N ALA A 187 -13.43 -1.14 6.71
CA ALA A 187 -12.78 0.18 6.66
C ALA A 187 -11.63 0.21 5.65
N VAL A 188 -10.83 -0.85 5.55
CA VAL A 188 -9.75 -0.95 4.56
C VAL A 188 -10.31 -1.09 3.13
N ASP A 189 -11.41 -1.81 2.94
CA ASP A 189 -12.10 -1.91 1.64
C ASP A 189 -12.68 -0.55 1.20
N ALA A 190 -13.24 0.21 2.14
CA ALA A 190 -13.69 1.59 1.89
C ALA A 190 -12.51 2.51 1.50
N LEU A 191 -11.34 2.35 2.16
CA LEU A 191 -10.11 3.04 1.75
C LEU A 191 -9.70 2.65 0.31
N ASN A 192 -9.74 1.37 -0.06
CA ASN A 192 -9.46 0.95 -1.43
C ASN A 192 -10.39 1.65 -2.43
N THR A 193 -11.69 1.71 -2.15
CA THR A 193 -12.67 2.41 -2.97
C THR A 193 -12.30 3.90 -3.17
N GLN A 194 -11.85 4.60 -2.13
CA GLN A 194 -11.44 6.00 -2.25
C GLN A 194 -10.11 6.16 -3.01
N LEU A 195 -9.18 5.23 -2.87
CA LEU A 195 -7.94 5.21 -3.64
C LEU A 195 -8.21 5.02 -5.14
N GLU A 196 -9.13 4.12 -5.49
CA GLU A 196 -9.58 3.94 -6.87
C GLU A 196 -10.24 5.20 -7.43
N ALA A 197 -11.13 5.83 -6.65
CA ALA A 197 -11.79 7.08 -7.06
C ALA A 197 -10.78 8.22 -7.28
N ALA A 198 -9.80 8.37 -6.39
CA ALA A 198 -8.74 9.36 -6.54
C ALA A 198 -7.87 9.06 -7.77
N SER A 199 -7.51 7.79 -7.99
CA SER A 199 -6.74 7.36 -9.17
C SER A 199 -7.49 7.62 -10.48
N GLN A 200 -8.80 7.35 -10.53
CA GLN A 200 -9.63 7.65 -11.70
C GLN A 200 -9.73 9.16 -11.94
N TRP A 201 -9.84 9.94 -10.88
CA TRP A 201 -9.84 11.39 -11.00
C TRP A 201 -8.50 11.91 -11.56
N ILE A 202 -7.37 11.42 -11.05
CA ILE A 202 -6.02 11.76 -11.57
C ILE A 202 -5.89 11.39 -13.05
N SER A 203 -6.40 10.22 -13.47
CA SER A 203 -6.32 9.80 -14.88
C SER A 203 -7.23 10.61 -15.80
N SER A 204 -8.32 11.16 -15.27
CA SER A 204 -9.26 12.03 -16.00
C SER A 204 -8.84 13.51 -16.05
N ALA A 205 -7.87 13.90 -15.22
CA ALA A 205 -7.40 15.27 -15.12
C ALA A 205 -6.54 15.65 -16.34
N HIS A 206 -7.07 16.63 -17.08
CA HIS A 206 -6.61 17.25 -18.34
C HIS A 206 -5.11 17.27 -18.62
#